data_AF-A0A5E6NCR2-F1
#
_entry.id   AF-A0A5E6NCR2-F1
#
_cell.length_a   1.000
_cell.length_b   1.000
_cell.length_c   1.000
_cell.angle_alpha   90.00
_cell.angle_beta   90.00
_cell.angle_gamma   90.00
#
_symmetry.space_group_name_H-M   'P 1'
#
loop_
_entity.id
_entity.type
_entity.pdbx_description
1 polymer ?
#
loop_
_entity_poly.entity_id
_entity_poly.type
_entity_poly.pdbx_seq_one_letter_code
_entity_poly.pdbx_strand_id
1 'polypeptide(L)' 'MAKLKNNPDYTRVRLGTMTTDVNEAIEKHIFTQSKACWDTICDDIPQHKEW' A
#
# COMPACT_ATOMS: atom_id res chain seq x y z
N MET A 1 14.93 -16.49 3.06
CA MET A 1 13.82 -16.51 2.08
C MET A 1 12.52 -16.80 2.82
N ALA A 2 11.50 -15.95 2.72
CA ALA A 2 10.22 -16.15 3.41
C ALA A 2 9.51 -17.41 2.88
N LYS A 3 9.19 -18.34 3.80
CA LYS A 3 8.63 -19.66 3.49
C LYS A 3 7.10 -19.57 3.38
N LEU A 4 6.60 -18.91 2.33
CA LEU A 4 5.17 -18.96 1.96
C LEU A 4 4.87 -20.30 1.26
N LYS A 5 5.01 -21.41 1.99
CA LYS A 5 4.67 -22.74 1.46
C LYS A 5 3.15 -22.94 1.56
N ASN A 6 2.47 -22.78 0.42
CA ASN A 6 1.22 -23.45 0.09
C ASN A 6 0.00 -23.12 0.98
N ASN A 7 -0.45 -21.85 0.95
CA ASN A 7 -1.79 -21.50 1.44
C ASN A 7 -2.75 -21.42 0.23
N PRO A 8 -3.76 -22.31 0.12
CA PRO A 8 -4.69 -22.33 -1.02
C PRO A 8 -5.53 -21.06 -1.15
N ASP A 9 -5.68 -20.27 -0.09
CA ASP A 9 -6.44 -19.01 -0.11
C ASP A 9 -5.64 -17.82 -0.66
N TYR A 10 -4.34 -18.01 -0.95
CA TYR A 10 -3.44 -16.93 -1.35
C TYR A 10 -2.76 -17.24 -2.69
N THR A 11 -3.09 -16.45 -3.72
CA THR A 11 -2.36 -16.47 -5.00
C THR A 11 -1.20 -15.49 -4.96
N ARG A 12 0.03 -15.99 -5.15
CA ARG A 12 1.20 -15.12 -5.29
C ARG A 12 1.34 -14.61 -6.72
N VAL A 13 1.00 -13.35 -6.94
CA VAL A 13 1.27 -12.66 -8.21
C VAL A 13 2.72 -12.15 -8.21
N ARG A 14 3.48 -12.49 -9.25
CA ARG A 14 4.81 -11.91 -9.50
C ARG A 14 4.63 -10.70 -10.41
N LEU A 15 4.76 -9.50 -9.85
CA LEU A 15 4.63 -8.26 -10.62
C LEU A 15 5.89 -7.91 -11.46
N GLY A 16 6.95 -8.72 -11.36
CA GLY A 16 8.24 -8.42 -11.98
C GLY A 16 9.00 -7.31 -11.25
N THR A 17 10.03 -6.77 -11.89
CA THR A 17 10.76 -5.59 -11.41
C THR A 17 10.18 -4.36 -12.08
N MET A 18 9.84 -3.32 -11.32
CA MET A 18 9.54 -2.01 -11.91
C MET A 18 10.83 -1.40 -12.43
N THR A 19 11.01 -1.39 -13.75
CA THR A 19 12.21 -0.85 -14.42
C THR A 19 12.07 0.62 -14.81
N THR A 20 10.87 1.17 -14.68
CA THR A 20 10.56 2.56 -15.03
C THR A 20 10.34 3.35 -13.75
N ASP A 21 10.84 4.59 -13.72
CA ASP A 21 10.59 5.51 -12.62
C ASP A 21 9.10 5.86 -12.53
N VAL A 22 8.58 5.93 -11.31
CA VAL A 22 7.27 6.48 -11.00
C VAL A 22 7.46 7.98 -10.82
N ASN A 23 6.86 8.77 -11.70
CA ASN A 23 7.01 10.23 -11.70
C ASN A 23 5.77 10.93 -11.14
N GLU A 24 4.69 10.17 -10.92
CA GLU A 24 3.43 10.63 -10.38
C GLU A 24 3.59 10.99 -8.90
N ALA A 25 3.05 12.16 -8.52
CA ALA A 25 2.97 12.57 -7.14
C ALA A 25 1.88 11.78 -6.39
N ILE A 26 2.00 11.71 -5.07
CA ILE A 26 0.96 11.14 -4.22
C ILE A 26 -0.26 12.07 -4.25
N GLU A 27 -1.43 11.55 -4.62
CA GLU A 27 -2.66 12.33 -4.74
C GLU A 27 -3.63 12.16 -3.57
N LYS A 28 -3.53 11.05 -2.82
CA LYS A 28 -4.45 10.72 -1.72
C LYS A 28 -3.89 9.67 -0.78
N HIS A 29 -4.27 9.77 0.48
CA HIS A 29 -4.14 8.70 1.48
C HIS A 29 -5.46 7.93 1.55
N ILE A 30 -5.43 6.63 1.30
CA ILE A 30 -6.59 5.74 1.42
C ILE A 30 -6.43 4.82 2.63
N PHE A 31 -7.53 4.27 3.14
CA PHE A 31 -7.55 3.41 4.33
C PHE A 31 -7.02 4.09 5.61
N THR A 32 -7.20 5.41 5.73
CA THR A 32 -6.69 6.19 6.88
C THR A 32 -7.28 5.81 8.23
N GLN A 33 -8.36 5.02 8.28
CA GLN A 33 -8.88 4.44 9.53
C GLN A 33 -8.13 3.18 10.00
N SER A 34 -7.34 2.55 9.14
CA SER A 34 -6.56 1.34 9.48
C SER A 34 -5.14 1.66 9.96
N LYS A 35 -4.75 2.94 9.99
CA LYS A 35 -3.46 3.37 10.55
C LYS A 35 -3.48 3.28 12.09
N ALA A 36 -2.30 3.25 12.70
CA ALA A 36 -2.20 3.32 14.16
C ALA A 36 -2.81 4.64 14.70
N CYS A 37 -3.45 4.58 15.88
CA CYS A 37 -4.15 5.76 16.42
C CYS A 37 -3.22 6.92 16.79
N TRP A 38 -1.94 6.63 17.07
CA TRP A 38 -0.91 7.62 17.39
C TRP A 38 -0.19 8.20 16.17
N ASP A 39 -0.38 7.61 14.98
CA ASP A 39 0.27 8.09 13.77
C ASP A 39 -0.52 9.26 13.18
N THR A 40 0.15 10.34 12.75
CA THR A 40 -0.50 11.53 12.19
C THR A 40 0.05 11.80 10.81
N ILE A 41 -0.83 11.84 9.81
CA ILE A 41 -0.46 12.23 8.45
C ILE A 41 -0.34 13.76 8.45
N CYS A 42 0.87 14.26 8.22
CA CYS A 42 1.24 15.68 8.39
C CYS A 42 1.22 16.50 7.10
N ASP A 43 0.85 15.90 5.97
CA ASP A 43 0.70 16.60 4.69
C ASP A 43 -0.77 17.02 4.45
N ASP A 44 -0.95 17.88 3.45
CA ASP A 44 -2.27 18.41 3.07
C ASP A 44 -2.97 17.56 1.99
N ILE A 45 -2.47 16.34 1.74
CA ILE A 45 -3.00 15.48 0.68
C ILE A 45 -4.34 14.88 1.17
N PRO A 46 -5.38 14.82 0.30
CA PRO A 46 -6.68 14.28 0.67
C PRO A 46 -6.64 12.93 1.39
N GLN A 47 -7.31 12.84 2.53
CA GLN A 47 -7.37 11.65 3.39
C GLN A 47 -8.75 11.00 3.33
N HIS A 48 -8.79 9.73 2.92
CA HIS A 48 -10.00 8.94 2.76
C HIS A 48 -9.98 7.72 3.67
N LYS A 49 -11.15 7.39 4.25
CA LYS A 49 -11.30 6.24 5.14
C LYS A 49 -11.19 4.91 4.39
N GLU A 50 -11.61 4.88 3.12
CA GLU A 50 -11.69 3.74 2.21
C GLU A 50 -11.53 4.22 0.75
N TRP A 51 -11.36 3.29 -0.20
CA TRP A 51 -11.13 3.56 -1.63
C TRP A 51 -12.41 3.86 -2.41
#